data_AF-A0A9D3VKX7-F1
#
_entry.id   AF-A0A9D3VKX7-F1
#
_cell.length_a   1.000
_cell.length_b   1.000
_cell.length_c   1.000
_cell.angle_alpha   90.00
_cell.angle_beta   90.00
_cell.angle_gamma   90.00
#
_symmetry.space_group_name_H-M   'P 1'
#
loop_
_entity.id
_entity.type
_entity.pdbx_description
1 polymer ?
#
loop_
_entity_poly.entity_id
_entity_poly.type
_entity_poly.pdbx_seq_one_letter_code
_entity_poly.pdbx_strand_id
1 'polypeptide(L)'
;MFRNYNQINITQGTGPESIAFDCKGEGPYVGVSDGRILKWEGSKFGWKEFAVPFSFRIRKLCDGSTDPNLEPICGRPLGLKFHIETCHLYIADAYYGFLVVGPYGGVAEKLATSAEGVPFKFPNGLDIDTKTEMVYFTDSSTVIQRRNVDSLLRSLDQTGRLLKYNPYTKEVSVMYKGLVFPNGVALSKNNSFLLVAESTRMRI
;
A
#
# COMPACT_ATOMS: atom_id res chain seq x y z
N MET A 1 9.76 -5.92 26.96
CA MET A 1 9.25 -7.19 26.42
C MET A 1 7.76 -7.24 26.70
N PHE A 2 6.90 -7.14 25.68
CA PHE A 2 5.45 -7.25 25.86
C PHE A 2 5.14 -8.68 26.31
N ARG A 3 4.66 -8.85 27.55
CA ARG A 3 4.48 -10.17 28.16
C ARG A 3 3.19 -10.88 27.73
N ASN A 4 2.24 -10.17 27.12
CA ASN A 4 0.99 -10.73 26.58
C ASN A 4 0.78 -10.19 25.16
N TYR A 5 0.97 -11.04 24.15
CA TYR A 5 0.58 -10.76 22.76
C TYR A 5 -0.02 -12.01 22.14
N ASN A 6 -0.96 -11.81 21.21
CA ASN A 6 -1.46 -12.88 20.36
C ASN A 6 -0.75 -12.78 19.00
N GLN A 7 -0.24 -13.90 18.51
CA GLN A 7 0.44 -13.98 17.23
C GLN A 7 -0.43 -14.70 16.21
N ILE A 8 -0.67 -14.04 15.06
CA ILE A 8 -1.34 -14.64 13.91
C ILE A 8 -0.28 -14.85 12.84
N ASN A 9 0.08 -16.10 12.58
CA ASN A 9 1.05 -16.44 11.54
C ASN A 9 0.40 -16.40 10.16
N ILE A 10 1.08 -15.78 9.20
CA ILE A 10 0.70 -15.87 7.78
C ILE A 10 1.16 -17.22 7.26
N THR A 11 0.20 -18.05 6.83
CA THR A 11 0.46 -19.40 6.34
C THR A 11 0.50 -19.51 4.82
N GLN A 12 0.06 -18.46 4.12
CA GLN A 12 -0.11 -18.45 2.65
C GLN A 12 0.53 -17.22 2.00
N GLY A 13 1.79 -16.96 2.31
CA GLY A 13 2.55 -15.81 1.81
C GLY A 13 3.57 -15.33 2.84
N THR A 14 4.35 -14.30 2.51
CA THR A 14 5.35 -13.70 3.40
C THR A 14 5.37 -12.18 3.28
N GLY A 15 6.14 -11.51 4.14
CA GLY A 15 6.45 -10.09 4.03
C GLY A 15 5.23 -9.15 4.08
N PRO A 16 4.34 -9.25 5.08
CA PRO A 16 3.30 -8.25 5.29
C PRO A 16 3.94 -6.89 5.64
N GLU A 17 3.68 -5.86 4.83
CA GLU A 17 4.19 -4.50 5.09
C GLU A 17 3.13 -3.57 5.68
N SER A 18 1.86 -3.76 5.29
CA SER A 18 0.72 -3.03 5.83
C SER A 18 -0.38 -3.94 6.34
N ILE A 19 -1.12 -3.42 7.31
CA ILE A 19 -2.27 -4.04 7.96
C ILE A 19 -3.43 -3.05 7.94
N ALA A 20 -4.62 -3.54 7.61
CA ALA A 20 -5.84 -2.76 7.67
C ALA A 20 -6.98 -3.54 8.33
N PHE A 21 -7.96 -2.82 8.85
CA PHE A 21 -9.24 -3.35 9.29
C PHE A 21 -10.32 -2.67 8.48
N ASP A 22 -11.36 -3.42 8.12
CA ASP A 22 -12.43 -2.85 7.31
C ASP A 22 -13.34 -1.92 8.11
N CYS A 23 -14.27 -1.30 7.39
CA CYS A 23 -15.26 -0.39 7.95
C CYS A 23 -16.13 -0.99 9.08
N LYS A 24 -16.22 -2.33 9.18
CA LYS A 24 -16.96 -3.06 10.22
C LYS A 24 -16.05 -3.49 11.37
N GLY A 25 -14.76 -3.17 11.29
CA GLY A 25 -13.75 -3.61 12.25
C GLY A 25 -13.30 -5.05 12.06
N GLU A 26 -13.64 -5.71 10.95
CA GLU A 26 -13.15 -7.06 10.67
C GLU A 26 -11.74 -7.03 10.06
N GLY A 27 -11.10 -8.21 10.04
CA GLY A 27 -9.74 -8.41 9.57
C GLY A 27 -8.91 -9.18 10.59
N PRO A 28 -7.57 -8.99 10.59
CA PRO A 28 -6.82 -8.05 9.75
C PRO A 28 -6.76 -8.42 8.26
N TYR A 29 -6.50 -7.42 7.42
CA TYR A 29 -6.15 -7.54 6.02
C TYR A 29 -4.68 -7.15 5.82
N VAL A 30 -3.94 -7.91 5.01
CA VAL A 30 -2.50 -7.66 4.78
C VAL A 30 -2.12 -7.89 3.32
N GLY A 31 -1.23 -7.05 2.78
CA GLY A 31 -0.58 -7.28 1.49
C GLY A 31 0.65 -8.18 1.65
N VAL A 32 0.81 -9.20 0.82
CA VAL A 32 1.95 -10.16 0.92
C VAL A 32 2.90 -10.06 -0.29
N SER A 33 4.09 -10.65 -0.17
CA SER A 33 5.17 -10.57 -1.17
C SER A 33 4.80 -11.05 -2.56
N ASP A 34 3.87 -12.01 -2.64
CA ASP A 34 3.39 -12.46 -3.92
C ASP A 34 2.39 -11.50 -4.59
N GLY A 35 1.99 -10.42 -3.95
CA GLY A 35 1.09 -9.41 -4.49
C GLY A 35 -0.38 -9.57 -4.13
N ARG A 36 -0.77 -10.66 -3.45
CA ARG A 36 -2.14 -10.80 -2.92
C ARG A 36 -2.37 -9.89 -1.71
N ILE A 37 -3.64 -9.58 -1.47
CA ILE A 37 -4.14 -9.10 -0.19
C ILE A 37 -4.93 -10.23 0.45
N LEU A 38 -4.57 -10.58 1.68
CA LEU A 38 -5.20 -11.65 2.44
C LEU A 38 -6.04 -11.07 3.58
N LYS A 39 -7.19 -11.68 3.87
CA LYS A 39 -8.03 -11.43 5.05
C LYS A 39 -7.89 -12.58 6.03
N TRP A 40 -7.71 -12.27 7.31
CA TRP A 40 -7.83 -13.26 8.39
C TRP A 40 -9.30 -13.45 8.76
N GLU A 41 -9.80 -14.69 8.68
CA GLU A 41 -11.20 -15.03 9.01
C GLU A 41 -11.33 -15.80 10.34
N GLY A 42 -10.37 -15.60 11.25
CA GLY A 42 -10.36 -16.28 12.54
C GLY A 42 -9.67 -17.64 12.51
N SER A 43 -9.42 -18.20 13.69
CA SER A 43 -8.61 -19.42 13.88
C SER A 43 -9.16 -20.65 13.18
N LYS A 44 -10.47 -20.72 12.96
CA LYS A 44 -11.13 -21.85 12.27
C LYS A 44 -10.89 -21.84 10.76
N PHE A 45 -10.83 -20.66 10.14
CA PHE A 45 -10.80 -20.51 8.68
C PHE A 45 -9.43 -20.06 8.14
N GLY A 46 -8.63 -19.39 8.97
CA GLY A 46 -7.30 -18.95 8.60
C GLY A 46 -7.29 -17.72 7.69
N TRP A 47 -6.19 -17.57 6.94
CA TRP A 47 -6.05 -16.54 5.91
C TRP A 47 -6.75 -16.95 4.63
N LYS A 48 -7.52 -16.05 4.04
CA LYS A 48 -8.11 -16.20 2.71
C LYS A 48 -7.68 -15.06 1.80
N GLU A 49 -7.60 -15.34 0.52
CA GLU A 49 -7.41 -14.29 -0.46
C GLU A 49 -8.62 -13.36 -0.47
N PHE A 50 -8.35 -12.07 -0.34
CA PHE A 50 -9.34 -11.02 -0.48
C PHE A 50 -9.24 -10.36 -1.85
N ALA A 51 -8.05 -9.92 -2.25
CA ALA A 51 -7.88 -9.19 -3.50
C ALA A 51 -6.54 -9.46 -4.19
N VAL A 52 -6.52 -9.16 -5.50
CA VAL A 52 -5.31 -9.16 -6.34
C VAL A 52 -5.23 -7.86 -7.15
N PRO A 53 -4.03 -7.37 -7.46
CA PRO A 53 -3.85 -6.10 -8.16
C PRO A 53 -4.19 -6.16 -9.66
N PHE A 54 -4.32 -7.37 -10.23
CA PHE A 54 -4.52 -7.57 -11.66
C PHE A 54 -5.16 -8.92 -11.99
N SER A 55 -6.01 -8.95 -13.02
CA SER A 55 -6.81 -10.12 -13.42
C SER A 55 -6.01 -11.20 -14.16
N PHE A 56 -5.05 -10.84 -15.01
CA PHE A 56 -4.27 -11.81 -15.82
C PHE A 56 -3.01 -12.31 -15.10
N ARG A 57 -3.03 -12.32 -13.76
CA ARG A 57 -1.96 -12.84 -12.92
C ARG A 57 -1.74 -14.34 -13.14
N ILE A 58 -0.50 -14.74 -13.39
CA ILE A 58 -0.12 -16.15 -13.54
C ILE A 58 0.02 -16.77 -12.14
N ARG A 59 -1.06 -17.35 -11.61
CA ARG A 59 -1.13 -17.90 -10.24
C ARG A 59 0.02 -18.83 -9.89
N LYS A 60 0.37 -19.76 -10.79
CA LYS A 60 1.47 -20.72 -10.60
C LYS A 60 2.84 -20.06 -10.44
N LEU A 61 3.02 -18.88 -11.02
CA LEU A 61 4.25 -18.09 -10.93
C LEU A 61 4.27 -17.22 -9.66
N CYS A 62 3.13 -16.63 -9.33
CA CYS A 62 3.05 -15.62 -8.30
C CYS A 62 2.77 -16.18 -6.91
N ASP A 63 1.74 -17.00 -6.74
CA ASP A 63 1.19 -17.33 -5.42
C ASP A 63 2.23 -18.08 -4.56
N GLY A 64 2.56 -17.51 -3.40
CA GLY A 64 3.61 -18.03 -2.51
C GLY A 64 5.04 -17.62 -2.87
N SER A 65 5.26 -16.93 -3.99
CA SER A 65 6.58 -16.43 -4.39
C SER A 65 7.14 -15.45 -3.36
N THR A 66 8.44 -15.54 -3.14
CA THR A 66 9.23 -14.61 -2.34
C THR A 66 10.33 -13.93 -3.15
N ASP A 67 10.36 -14.14 -4.47
CA ASP A 67 11.37 -13.55 -5.35
C ASP A 67 10.99 -12.09 -5.69
N PRO A 68 11.78 -11.09 -5.25
CA PRO A 68 11.52 -9.68 -5.56
C PRO A 68 11.49 -9.40 -7.07
N ASN A 69 12.13 -10.23 -7.90
CA ASN A 69 12.13 -10.07 -9.35
C ASN A 69 10.78 -10.40 -10.00
N LEU A 70 9.91 -11.13 -9.30
CA LEU A 70 8.55 -11.42 -9.75
C LEU A 70 7.53 -10.37 -9.29
N GLU A 71 7.87 -9.49 -8.35
CA GLU A 71 6.97 -8.41 -7.91
C GLU A 71 6.48 -7.50 -9.07
N PRO A 72 7.29 -7.12 -10.08
CA PRO A 72 6.78 -6.38 -11.25
C PRO A 72 5.69 -7.10 -12.06
N ILE A 73 5.61 -8.43 -11.97
CA ILE A 73 4.62 -9.27 -12.65
C ILE A 73 3.44 -9.57 -11.74
N CYS A 74 3.69 -9.75 -10.45
CA CYS A 74 2.72 -10.26 -9.48
C CYS A 74 2.05 -9.16 -8.63
N GLY A 75 2.70 -8.00 -8.55
CA GLY A 75 2.34 -6.87 -7.71
C GLY A 75 2.97 -6.95 -6.32
N ARG A 76 2.88 -5.84 -5.58
CA ARG A 76 3.36 -5.74 -4.20
C ARG A 76 2.58 -4.64 -3.47
N PRO A 77 1.43 -4.96 -2.85
CA PRO A 77 0.63 -4.03 -2.06
C PRO A 77 1.35 -3.67 -0.76
N LEU A 78 1.71 -2.39 -0.59
CA LEU A 78 2.48 -1.89 0.54
C LEU A 78 1.70 -0.99 1.47
N GLY A 79 0.68 -0.30 0.97
CA GLY A 79 -0.20 0.56 1.76
C GLY A 79 -1.66 0.17 1.56
N LEU A 80 -2.38 0.01 2.66
CA LEU A 80 -3.78 -0.41 2.68
C LEU A 80 -4.58 0.50 3.60
N LYS A 81 -5.69 1.05 3.10
CA LYS A 81 -6.67 1.75 3.96
C LYS A 81 -8.08 1.57 3.43
N PHE A 82 -8.98 1.18 4.31
CA PHE A 82 -10.40 1.17 4.01
C PHE A 82 -11.00 2.56 4.18
N HIS A 83 -11.84 2.94 3.22
CA HIS A 83 -12.77 4.05 3.38
C HIS A 83 -13.88 3.63 4.36
N ILE A 84 -14.15 4.46 5.36
CA ILE A 84 -15.02 4.08 6.48
C ILE A 84 -16.49 3.92 6.06
N GLU A 85 -16.99 4.77 5.15
CA GLU A 85 -18.39 4.71 4.70
C GLU A 85 -18.64 3.66 3.59
N THR A 86 -17.85 3.68 2.52
CA THR A 86 -18.05 2.80 1.36
C THR A 86 -17.44 1.41 1.52
N CYS A 87 -16.59 1.21 2.52
CA CYS A 87 -15.82 -0.03 2.72
C CYS A 87 -14.93 -0.40 1.52
N HIS A 88 -14.61 0.56 0.64
CA HIS A 88 -13.61 0.37 -0.41
C HIS A 88 -12.22 0.35 0.18
N LEU A 89 -11.40 -0.61 -0.25
CA LEU A 89 -9.99 -0.71 0.13
C LEU A 89 -9.14 0.01 -0.92
N TYR A 90 -8.53 1.13 -0.54
CA TYR A 90 -7.51 1.79 -1.32
C TYR A 90 -6.15 1.13 -1.08
N ILE A 91 -5.38 0.99 -2.16
CA ILE A 91 -4.15 0.22 -2.20
C ILE A 91 -3.06 1.04 -2.89
N ALA A 92 -1.93 1.18 -2.22
CA ALA A 92 -0.67 1.61 -2.84
C ALA A 92 0.13 0.35 -3.16
N ASP A 93 0.18 0.01 -4.44
CA ASP A 93 0.97 -1.11 -4.96
C ASP A 93 2.25 -0.58 -5.60
N ALA A 94 3.40 -1.14 -5.21
CA ALA A 94 4.70 -0.66 -5.66
C ALA A 94 4.93 -0.75 -7.18
N TYR A 95 4.13 -1.56 -7.90
CA TYR A 95 4.29 -1.80 -9.34
C TYR A 95 3.05 -1.46 -10.16
N TYR A 96 1.85 -1.67 -9.60
CA TYR A 96 0.58 -1.41 -10.27
C TYR A 96 0.03 0.00 -10.02
N GLY A 97 0.60 0.76 -9.09
CA GLY A 97 0.22 2.15 -8.82
C GLY A 97 -0.78 2.28 -7.69
N PHE A 98 -1.67 3.26 -7.81
CA PHE A 98 -2.74 3.53 -6.85
C PHE A 98 -4.02 2.84 -7.32
N LEU A 99 -4.53 1.91 -6.51
CA LEU A 99 -5.64 1.02 -6.84
C LEU A 99 -6.77 1.12 -5.81
N VAL A 100 -7.93 0.57 -6.15
CA VAL A 100 -9.05 0.38 -5.23
C VAL A 100 -9.74 -0.96 -5.48
N VAL A 101 -10.26 -1.59 -4.45
CA VAL A 101 -11.13 -2.76 -4.56
C VAL A 101 -12.36 -2.61 -3.68
N GLY A 102 -13.49 -3.15 -4.13
CA GLY A 102 -14.76 -3.12 -3.40
C GLY A 102 -14.73 -3.94 -2.09
N PRO A 103 -15.79 -3.86 -1.26
CA PRO A 103 -15.85 -4.55 0.03
C PRO A 103 -15.84 -6.07 -0.06
N TYR A 104 -16.13 -6.62 -1.24
CA TYR A 104 -16.16 -8.06 -1.51
C TYR A 104 -14.84 -8.59 -2.09
N GLY A 105 -13.82 -7.73 -2.21
CA GLY A 105 -12.53 -8.12 -2.75
C GLY A 105 -12.58 -8.35 -4.27
N GLY A 106 -11.72 -9.24 -4.75
CA GLY A 106 -11.55 -9.55 -6.18
C GLY A 106 -10.40 -8.79 -6.83
N VAL A 107 -10.56 -8.43 -8.10
CA VAL A 107 -9.53 -7.73 -8.86
C VAL A 107 -9.64 -6.23 -8.59
N ALA A 108 -8.53 -5.62 -8.16
CA ALA A 108 -8.49 -4.18 -7.92
C ALA A 108 -8.56 -3.38 -9.23
N GLU A 109 -9.28 -2.27 -9.19
CA GLU A 109 -9.31 -1.25 -10.24
C GLU A 109 -8.11 -0.32 -10.07
N LYS A 110 -7.46 0.02 -11.19
CA LYS A 110 -6.36 0.98 -11.22
C LYS A 110 -6.89 2.40 -11.34
N LEU A 111 -6.65 3.22 -10.32
CA LEU A 111 -7.06 4.62 -10.29
C LEU A 111 -6.01 5.55 -10.91
N ALA A 112 -4.71 5.32 -10.63
CA ALA A 112 -3.64 6.14 -11.18
C ALA A 112 -2.28 5.41 -11.20
N THR A 113 -1.44 5.74 -12.18
CA THR A 113 -0.05 5.24 -12.30
C THR A 113 0.99 6.35 -12.44
N SER A 114 0.56 7.60 -12.43
CA SER A 114 1.43 8.78 -12.55
C SER A 114 0.75 10.00 -11.97
N ALA A 115 1.54 11.02 -11.67
CA ALA A 115 1.06 12.36 -11.33
C ALA A 115 1.97 13.39 -12.01
N GLU A 116 1.39 14.44 -12.57
CA GLU A 116 2.10 15.50 -13.32
C GLU A 116 3.03 14.94 -14.41
N GLY A 117 2.59 13.89 -15.13
CA GLY A 117 3.36 13.25 -16.18
C GLY A 117 4.52 12.37 -15.70
N VAL A 118 4.76 12.26 -14.39
CA VAL A 118 5.82 11.42 -13.81
C VAL A 118 5.23 10.11 -13.28
N PRO A 119 5.58 8.95 -13.87
CA PRO A 119 5.13 7.65 -13.41
C PRO A 119 5.50 7.37 -11.95
N PHE A 120 4.64 6.64 -11.25
CA PHE A 120 4.98 6.08 -9.94
C PHE A 120 5.98 4.95 -10.12
N LYS A 121 6.95 4.84 -9.21
CA LYS A 121 7.89 3.70 -9.19
C LYS A 121 7.83 2.90 -7.91
N PHE A 122 7.39 3.52 -6.83
CA PHE A 122 7.35 2.88 -5.53
C PHE A 122 6.28 3.48 -4.61
N PRO A 123 4.97 3.42 -4.98
CA PRO A 123 3.90 3.69 -4.03
C PRO A 123 4.07 2.85 -2.76
N ASN A 124 3.89 3.47 -1.60
CA ASN A 124 4.15 2.81 -0.32
C ASN A 124 3.02 3.00 0.70
N GLY A 125 3.08 3.99 1.59
CA GLY A 125 2.03 4.24 2.57
C GLY A 125 0.88 5.10 2.03
N LEU A 126 -0.31 4.96 2.61
CA LEU A 126 -1.45 5.82 2.32
C LEU A 126 -2.37 6.01 3.54
N ASP A 127 -3.10 7.12 3.56
CA ASP A 127 -4.16 7.40 4.53
C ASP A 127 -5.30 8.21 3.89
N ILE A 128 -6.49 8.17 4.50
CA ILE A 128 -7.72 8.77 3.96
C ILE A 128 -8.25 9.82 4.93
N ASP A 129 -8.51 11.02 4.42
CA ASP A 129 -9.21 12.06 5.18
C ASP A 129 -10.69 11.71 5.27
N THR A 130 -11.14 11.34 6.46
CA THR A 130 -12.53 10.93 6.71
C THR A 130 -13.56 12.06 6.56
N LYS A 131 -13.13 13.32 6.44
CA LYS A 131 -14.02 14.48 6.25
C LYS A 131 -14.12 14.90 4.78
N THR A 132 -13.00 14.82 4.05
CA THR A 132 -12.92 15.29 2.65
C THR A 132 -12.83 14.16 1.63
N GLU A 133 -12.67 12.92 2.10
CA GLU A 133 -12.47 11.69 1.31
C GLU A 133 -11.20 11.69 0.45
N MET A 134 -10.35 12.69 0.61
CA MET A 134 -9.07 12.79 -0.08
C MET A 134 -8.14 11.69 0.40
N VAL A 135 -7.46 11.03 -0.53
CA VAL A 135 -6.48 10.00 -0.21
C VAL A 135 -5.08 10.55 -0.38
N TYR A 136 -4.29 10.47 0.68
CA TYR A 136 -2.90 10.89 0.68
C TYR A 136 -2.02 9.64 0.63
N PHE A 137 -1.01 9.63 -0.24
CA PHE A 137 -0.13 8.48 -0.36
C PHE A 137 1.27 8.91 -0.77
N THR A 138 2.26 8.08 -0.45
CA THR A 138 3.66 8.35 -0.80
C THR A 138 4.08 7.56 -2.03
N ASP A 139 4.96 8.16 -2.83
CA ASP A 139 5.77 7.49 -3.84
C ASP A 139 7.23 7.59 -3.37
N SER A 140 7.78 6.48 -2.88
CA SER A 140 9.07 6.42 -2.17
C SER A 140 10.26 6.86 -3.02
N SER A 141 10.15 6.72 -4.35
CA SER A 141 11.14 7.16 -5.33
C SER A 141 10.44 7.29 -6.68
N THR A 142 10.89 8.19 -7.56
CA THR A 142 10.45 8.21 -8.96
C THR A 142 11.43 7.50 -9.90
N VAL A 143 12.51 6.95 -9.35
CA VAL A 143 13.62 6.35 -10.10
C VAL A 143 13.83 4.88 -9.72
N ILE A 144 13.86 4.58 -8.41
CA ILE A 144 14.23 3.27 -7.87
C ILE A 144 12.95 2.49 -7.52
N GLN A 145 12.85 1.26 -8.03
CA GLN A 145 11.75 0.35 -7.71
C GLN A 145 12.00 -0.44 -6.42
N ARG A 146 10.92 -0.98 -5.84
CA ARG A 146 10.97 -1.75 -4.58
C ARG A 146 11.99 -2.89 -4.58
N ARG A 147 12.07 -3.72 -5.62
CA ARG A 147 13.07 -4.81 -5.71
C ARG A 147 14.52 -4.36 -5.58
N ASN A 148 14.80 -3.06 -5.74
CA ASN A 148 16.12 -2.44 -5.60
C ASN A 148 16.22 -1.55 -4.35
N VAL A 149 15.43 -1.83 -3.30
CA VAL A 149 15.39 -1.04 -2.04
C VAL A 149 16.77 -0.86 -1.39
N ASP A 150 17.68 -1.84 -1.52
CA ASP A 150 19.06 -1.69 -1.02
C ASP A 150 19.79 -0.54 -1.69
N SER A 151 19.54 -0.30 -2.99
CA SER A 151 20.08 0.86 -3.69
C SER A 151 19.43 2.15 -3.20
N LEU A 152 18.12 2.13 -2.92
CA LEU A 152 17.40 3.28 -2.38
C LEU A 152 17.98 3.70 -1.03
N LEU A 153 18.22 2.74 -0.14
CA LEU A 153 18.78 2.95 1.20
C LEU A 153 20.23 3.45 1.20
N ARG A 154 21.04 2.99 0.23
CA ARG A 154 22.44 3.43 0.07
C ARG A 154 22.55 4.75 -0.69
N SER A 155 21.53 5.10 -1.45
CA SER A 155 21.43 6.37 -2.14
C SER A 155 20.88 7.46 -1.21
N LEU A 156 21.16 8.72 -1.53
CA LEU A 156 20.39 9.86 -1.03
C LEU A 156 19.35 10.27 -2.06
N ASP A 157 18.69 9.30 -2.71
CA ASP A 157 17.62 9.58 -3.66
C ASP A 157 16.56 10.46 -2.99
N GLN A 158 16.44 11.67 -3.51
CA GLN A 158 15.57 12.71 -2.99
C GLN A 158 14.41 12.94 -3.99
N THR A 159 14.03 11.93 -4.75
CA THR A 159 12.93 12.05 -5.73
C THR A 159 11.57 11.68 -5.17
N GLY A 160 11.49 11.20 -3.92
CA GLY A 160 10.26 10.80 -3.26
C GLY A 160 9.24 11.94 -3.16
N ARG A 161 7.95 11.55 -3.16
CA ARG A 161 6.82 12.49 -3.23
C ARG A 161 5.71 12.13 -2.23
N LEU A 162 5.02 13.16 -1.74
CA LEU A 162 3.69 13.05 -1.14
C LEU A 162 2.65 13.45 -2.19
N LEU A 163 1.67 12.59 -2.40
CA LEU A 163 0.63 12.71 -3.42
C LEU A 163 -0.74 12.82 -2.76
N LYS A 164 -1.69 13.44 -3.46
CA LYS A 164 -3.09 13.53 -3.06
C LYS A 164 -3.96 13.10 -4.23
N TYR A 165 -4.85 12.14 -3.99
CA TYR A 165 -5.92 11.73 -4.89
C TYR A 165 -7.24 12.35 -4.46
N ASN A 166 -7.95 12.94 -5.41
CA ASN A 166 -9.30 13.46 -5.22
C ASN A 166 -10.32 12.49 -5.86
N PRO A 167 -11.16 11.80 -5.08
CA PRO A 167 -12.11 10.83 -5.62
C PRO A 167 -13.20 11.47 -6.51
N TYR A 168 -13.51 12.76 -6.31
CA TYR A 168 -14.54 13.46 -7.07
C TYR A 168 -14.07 13.87 -8.47
N THR A 169 -12.82 14.31 -8.60
CA THR A 169 -12.22 14.68 -9.90
C THR A 169 -11.45 13.52 -10.54
N LYS A 170 -11.14 12.47 -9.78
CA LYS A 170 -10.29 11.34 -10.15
C LYS A 170 -8.86 11.74 -10.52
N GLU A 171 -8.38 12.87 -9.99
CA GLU A 171 -7.04 13.39 -10.28
C GLU A 171 -6.07 13.12 -9.12
N VAL A 172 -4.80 12.93 -9.47
CA VAL A 172 -3.69 12.90 -8.51
C VAL A 172 -2.83 14.14 -8.70
N SER A 173 -2.62 14.90 -7.62
CA SER A 173 -1.69 16.03 -7.57
C SER A 173 -0.51 15.76 -6.65
N VAL A 174 0.61 16.46 -6.88
CA VAL A 174 1.78 16.36 -6.01
C VAL A 174 1.71 17.43 -4.93
N MET A 175 1.64 17.00 -3.67
CA MET A 175 1.60 17.90 -2.51
C MET A 175 3.00 18.33 -2.06
N TYR A 176 3.96 17.41 -2.15
CA TYR A 176 5.34 17.66 -1.76
C TYR A 176 6.30 16.79 -2.59
N LYS A 177 7.47 17.34 -2.93
CA LYS A 177 8.55 16.68 -3.68
C LYS A 177 9.84 16.81 -2.89
N GLY A 178 10.85 16.00 -3.20
CA GLY A 178 12.16 16.16 -2.56
C GLY A 178 12.30 15.36 -1.26
N LEU A 179 11.49 14.32 -1.08
CA LEU A 179 11.55 13.44 0.10
C LEU A 179 12.54 12.31 -0.15
N VAL A 180 13.24 11.89 0.91
CA VAL A 180 14.18 10.78 0.88
C VAL A 180 13.50 9.55 1.48
N PHE A 181 13.11 8.63 0.61
CA PHE A 181 12.38 7.40 0.94
C PHE A 181 11.17 7.65 1.87
N PRO A 182 10.15 8.43 1.43
CA PRO A 182 8.90 8.57 2.17
C PRO A 182 8.14 7.24 2.17
N ASN A 183 8.24 6.53 3.30
CA ASN A 183 7.77 5.16 3.46
C ASN A 183 6.31 5.14 3.91
N GLY A 184 5.94 6.00 4.85
CA GLY A 184 4.58 6.09 5.38
C GLY A 184 4.04 7.50 5.40
N VAL A 185 2.70 7.60 5.38
CA VAL A 185 1.96 8.84 5.64
C VAL A 185 0.82 8.52 6.62
N ALA A 186 0.52 9.45 7.52
CA ALA A 186 -0.60 9.34 8.45
C ALA A 186 -1.27 10.69 8.67
N LEU A 187 -2.60 10.70 8.71
CA LEU A 187 -3.39 11.87 9.09
C LEU A 187 -3.56 11.96 10.60
N SER A 188 -3.47 13.19 11.11
CA SER A 188 -3.95 13.52 12.46
C SER A 188 -5.44 13.19 12.60
N LYS A 189 -5.89 12.81 13.80
CA LYS A 189 -7.29 12.42 14.07
C LYS A 189 -8.32 13.48 13.66
N ASN A 190 -7.97 14.76 13.72
CA ASN A 190 -8.85 15.87 13.36
C ASN A 190 -8.65 16.36 11.91
N ASN A 191 -7.79 15.70 11.13
CA ASN A 191 -7.41 16.01 9.76
C ASN A 191 -6.80 17.42 9.59
N SER A 192 -6.07 17.90 10.61
CA SER A 192 -5.42 19.22 10.57
C SER A 192 -4.00 19.21 9.99
N PHE A 193 -3.30 18.08 10.11
CA PHE A 193 -1.98 17.87 9.52
C PHE A 193 -1.76 16.41 9.10
N LEU A 194 -0.73 16.23 8.27
CA LEU A 194 -0.17 14.96 7.82
C LEU A 194 1.23 14.80 8.41
N LEU A 195 1.59 13.56 8.72
CA LEU A 195 2.95 13.14 9.08
C LEU A 195 3.50 12.28 7.95
N VAL A 196 4.76 12.47 7.55
CA VAL A 196 5.39 11.68 6.48
C VAL A 196 6.73 11.15 6.96
N ALA A 197 6.89 9.82 6.98
CA ALA A 197 8.11 9.19 7.46
C ALA A 197 9.18 9.09 6.36
N GLU A 198 10.24 9.87 6.45
CA GLU A 198 11.43 9.75 5.59
C GLU A 198 12.41 8.74 6.20
N SER A 199 12.38 7.49 5.73
CA SER A 199 13.08 6.38 6.38
C SER A 199 14.59 6.56 6.39
N THR A 200 15.18 6.95 5.27
CA THR A 200 16.65 7.14 5.16
C THR A 200 17.13 8.35 5.98
N ARG A 201 16.27 9.37 6.19
CA ARG A 201 16.58 10.55 7.02
C ARG A 201 16.23 10.36 8.49
N MET A 202 15.56 9.27 8.85
CA MET A 202 15.13 8.96 10.22
C MET A 202 14.31 10.09 10.86
N ARG A 203 13.34 10.66 10.12
CA ARG A 203 12.47 11.73 10.60
C ARG A 203 11.02 11.60 10.11
N ILE A 204 10.14 12.37 10.76
CA ILE A 204 8.73 12.58 10.41
C ILE A 204 8.54 14.04 9.98
#